data_AF-A0A0N4W1A7-F1
#
_entry.id   AF-A0A0N4W1A7-F1
#
_cell.length_a   1.000
_cell.length_b   1.000
_cell.length_c   1.000
_cell.angle_alpha   90.00
_cell.angle_beta   90.00
_cell.angle_gamma   90.00
#
_symmetry.space_group_name_H-M   'P 1'
#
loop_
_entity.id
_entity.type
_entity.pdbx_description
1 polymer ?
#
loop_
_entity_poly.entity_id
_entity_poly.type
_entity_poly.pdbx_seq_one_letter_code
_entity_poly.pdbx_strand_id
1 'polypeptide(L)'
;MTFPAAPNKHSTCYACGRFSLTTFTGIPKISLVWLTDLAHDTVNLLYHTDDQFLKFFTKNQKNLEHSFLFFFGDHGPRYSDIHTVRLGRYENRNPFFLMALPKRMQNTAMHEELRAKSMQLMTHFDIHATLNDILHYQPHSKYSDTTERRMLSISKGSSLLRKWQGTRNCQTLPIPFDYCICQYEKKNVTRVLGFFVADELNRTLERMGYAEKCLKQEYKRAMDIEELQVGVDRLYTVYIELQPSNGLFSV
;
A
#
# COMPACT_ATOMS: atom_id res chain seq x y z
N MET A 1 -22.77 20.51 28.51
CA MET A 1 -23.17 19.24 29.17
C MET A 1 -21.97 18.32 29.14
N THR A 2 -21.34 18.16 30.29
CA THR A 2 -20.27 17.20 30.56
C THR A 2 -20.91 15.81 30.72
N PHE A 3 -20.35 14.79 30.07
CA PHE A 3 -20.75 13.39 30.25
C PHE A 3 -19.63 12.64 30.99
N PRO A 4 -19.97 11.69 31.88
CA PRO A 4 -19.03 11.10 32.81
C PRO A 4 -18.11 10.09 32.12
N ALA A 5 -16.88 10.00 32.63
CA ALA A 5 -15.93 8.96 32.27
C ALA A 5 -16.46 7.59 32.71
N ALA A 6 -16.44 6.61 31.81
CA ALA A 6 -16.71 5.22 32.14
C ALA A 6 -15.47 4.61 32.85
N PRO A 7 -15.63 3.95 34.00
CA PRO A 7 -14.56 3.20 34.63
C PRO A 7 -14.57 1.76 34.09
N ASN A 8 -13.57 1.40 33.28
CA ASN A 8 -12.87 0.11 33.32
C ASN A 8 -11.84 0.05 32.19
N LYS A 9 -10.62 -0.35 32.56
CA LYS A 9 -9.47 -0.51 31.68
C LYS A 9 -9.81 -1.53 30.57
N HIS A 10 -9.46 -1.18 29.32
CA HIS A 10 -9.70 -1.91 28.05
C HIS A 10 -10.91 -1.44 27.21
N SER A 11 -11.34 -0.19 27.35
CA SER A 11 -12.10 0.48 26.28
C SER A 11 -11.13 1.25 25.38
N THR A 12 -10.55 0.56 24.39
CA THR A 12 -9.94 1.23 23.23
C THR A 12 -11.05 2.04 22.58
N CYS A 13 -10.84 3.35 22.48
CA CYS A 13 -11.84 4.28 21.97
C CYS A 13 -12.01 4.06 20.47
N TYR A 14 -12.97 3.21 20.06
CA TYR A 14 -13.44 3.12 18.67
C TYR A 14 -14.28 4.36 18.32
N ALA A 15 -13.71 5.54 18.47
CA ALA A 15 -14.30 6.76 17.92
C ALA A 15 -14.05 6.76 16.41
N CYS A 16 -14.75 5.90 15.68
CA CYS A 16 -15.00 6.13 14.27
C CYS A 16 -15.84 7.42 14.24
N GLY A 17 -15.17 8.57 14.01
CA GLY A 17 -15.80 9.87 14.05
C GLY A 17 -17.12 9.87 13.30
N ARG A 18 -18.13 10.58 13.79
CA ARG A 18 -19.40 10.77 13.06
C ARG A 18 -19.11 11.48 11.74
N PHE A 19 -18.80 10.70 10.71
CA PHE A 19 -18.59 11.19 9.36
C PHE A 19 -19.96 11.45 8.75
N SER A 20 -20.36 12.72 8.68
CA SER A 20 -21.64 13.11 8.09
C SER A 20 -21.47 13.25 6.57
N LEU A 21 -21.90 12.25 5.82
CA LEU A 21 -21.99 12.33 4.36
C LEU A 21 -23.13 13.25 3.88
N THR A 22 -23.99 13.70 4.78
CA THR A 22 -25.26 14.39 4.48
C THR A 22 -25.22 15.91 4.67
N THR A 23 -24.15 16.47 5.23
CA THR A 23 -23.99 17.93 5.44
C THR A 23 -23.58 18.64 4.16
N PHE A 24 -24.14 19.81 3.85
CA PHE A 24 -23.89 20.63 2.63
C PHE A 24 -24.32 19.94 1.32
N THR A 25 -25.63 19.81 1.10
CA THR A 25 -26.20 19.24 -0.14
C THR A 25 -25.85 20.07 -1.37
N GLY A 26 -25.54 19.43 -2.50
CA GLY A 26 -25.26 20.10 -3.77
C GLY A 26 -23.80 20.55 -3.98
N ILE A 27 -22.94 20.40 -2.97
CA ILE A 27 -21.51 20.77 -3.06
C ILE A 27 -20.66 19.50 -3.17
N PRO A 28 -19.72 19.39 -4.13
CA PRO A 28 -18.74 18.30 -4.18
C PRO A 28 -17.88 18.25 -2.90
N LYS A 29 -17.60 17.05 -2.40
CA LYS A 29 -16.84 16.84 -1.16
C LYS A 29 -15.79 15.76 -1.36
N ILE A 30 -14.71 15.88 -0.60
CA ILE A 30 -13.74 14.81 -0.37
C ILE A 30 -13.79 14.40 1.10
N SER A 31 -13.76 13.10 1.34
CA SER A 31 -13.65 12.49 2.66
C SER A 31 -12.44 11.58 2.66
N LEU A 32 -11.56 11.74 3.65
CA LEU A 32 -10.50 10.80 3.95
C LEU A 32 -10.70 10.30 5.38
N VAL A 33 -10.85 8.99 5.53
CA VAL A 33 -10.91 8.31 6.83
C VAL A 33 -9.72 7.37 6.90
N TRP A 34 -8.86 7.58 7.89
CA TRP A 34 -7.69 6.75 8.14
C TRP A 34 -7.86 6.03 9.48
N LEU A 35 -7.94 4.70 9.44
CA LEU A 35 -8.07 3.87 10.63
C LEU A 35 -6.67 3.48 11.11
N THR A 36 -6.20 4.07 12.22
CA THR A 36 -4.81 3.91 12.67
C THR A 36 -4.54 2.57 13.33
N ASP A 37 -5.48 2.04 14.12
CA ASP A 37 -5.18 0.93 15.05
C ASP A 37 -5.76 -0.41 14.59
N LEU A 38 -6.68 -0.39 13.62
CA LEU A 38 -7.55 -1.53 13.32
C LEU A 38 -6.78 -2.82 12.98
N ALA A 39 -5.68 -2.69 12.23
CA ALA A 39 -4.85 -3.83 11.84
C ALA A 39 -3.37 -3.52 11.95
N HIS A 40 -3.02 -2.53 12.77
CA HIS A 40 -1.64 -2.04 12.85
C HIS A 40 -0.72 -3.14 13.35
N ASP A 41 -0.97 -3.70 14.55
CA ASP A 41 -0.06 -4.68 15.16
C ASP A 41 -0.38 -6.14 14.80
N THR A 42 -1.61 -6.40 14.37
CA THR A 42 -2.05 -7.73 13.96
C THR A 42 -3.23 -7.68 13.01
N VAL A 43 -3.21 -8.55 12.00
CA VAL A 43 -4.34 -8.73 11.07
C VAL A 43 -5.55 -9.40 11.71
N ASN A 44 -5.34 -10.06 12.85
CA ASN A 44 -6.37 -10.77 13.58
C ASN A 44 -7.44 -9.85 14.15
N LEU A 45 -7.28 -8.52 14.10
CA LEU A 45 -8.30 -7.59 14.60
C LEU A 45 -9.27 -7.11 13.51
N LEU A 46 -9.00 -7.40 12.23
CA LEU A 46 -9.82 -6.95 11.11
C LEU A 46 -11.28 -7.41 11.23
N TYR A 47 -11.50 -8.70 11.53
CA TYR A 47 -12.85 -9.29 11.59
C TYR A 47 -13.74 -8.67 12.67
N HIS A 48 -13.16 -8.06 13.72
CA HIS A 48 -13.94 -7.37 14.74
C HIS A 48 -14.65 -6.11 14.23
N THR A 49 -14.33 -5.66 13.02
CA THR A 49 -14.95 -4.48 12.39
C THR A 49 -15.82 -4.78 11.19
N ASP A 50 -15.97 -6.04 10.80
CA ASP A 50 -16.82 -6.42 9.65
C ASP A 50 -18.25 -5.90 9.81
N ASP A 51 -18.85 -6.09 11.00
CA ASP A 51 -20.18 -5.58 11.32
C ASP A 51 -20.26 -4.05 11.26
N GLN A 52 -19.20 -3.36 11.66
CA GLN A 52 -19.12 -1.90 11.69
C GLN A 52 -19.01 -1.36 10.27
N PHE A 53 -18.20 -1.99 9.41
CA PHE A 53 -18.12 -1.67 7.99
C PHE A 53 -19.45 -1.96 7.29
N LEU A 54 -20.05 -3.13 7.50
CA LEU A 54 -21.35 -3.47 6.95
C LEU A 54 -22.39 -2.43 7.33
N LYS A 55 -22.52 -2.12 8.63
CA LYS A 55 -23.43 -1.08 9.13
C LYS A 55 -23.14 0.29 8.49
N PHE A 56 -21.87 0.67 8.35
CA PHE A 56 -21.48 1.92 7.71
C PHE A 56 -21.90 1.97 6.24
N PHE A 57 -21.55 0.95 5.45
CA PHE A 57 -21.84 0.93 4.02
C PHE A 57 -23.34 0.82 3.74
N THR A 58 -24.07 -0.03 4.47
CA THR A 58 -25.54 -0.15 4.35
C THR A 58 -26.23 1.17 4.71
N LYS A 59 -25.86 1.79 5.84
CA LYS A 59 -26.44 3.07 6.27
C LYS A 59 -26.20 4.19 5.26
N ASN A 60 -25.03 4.20 4.62
CA ASN A 60 -24.60 5.27 3.73
C ASN A 60 -24.77 4.95 2.24
N GLN A 61 -25.41 3.83 1.89
CA GLN A 61 -25.52 3.35 0.52
C GLN A 61 -25.99 4.43 -0.45
N LYS A 62 -27.09 5.14 -0.14
CA LYS A 62 -27.64 6.21 -1.00
C LYS A 62 -26.64 7.34 -1.28
N ASN A 63 -25.79 7.69 -0.31
CA ASN A 63 -24.77 8.73 -0.49
C ASN A 63 -23.61 8.20 -1.35
N LEU A 64 -23.21 6.94 -1.11
CA LEU A 64 -22.11 6.30 -1.83
C LEU A 64 -22.47 5.93 -3.27
N GLU A 65 -23.75 5.71 -3.60
CA GLU A 65 -24.22 5.46 -4.97
C GLU A 65 -23.90 6.60 -5.95
N HIS A 66 -23.62 7.81 -5.46
CA HIS A 66 -23.24 8.96 -6.28
C HIS A 66 -21.76 9.35 -6.15
N SER A 67 -20.96 8.55 -5.45
CA SER A 67 -19.58 8.87 -5.08
C SER A 67 -18.58 7.91 -5.70
N PHE A 68 -17.36 8.39 -5.93
CA PHE A 68 -16.21 7.49 -6.09
C PHE A 68 -15.79 7.06 -4.70
N LEU A 69 -15.73 5.74 -4.46
CA LEU A 69 -15.28 5.17 -3.19
C LEU A 69 -13.95 4.47 -3.42
N PHE A 70 -12.98 4.80 -2.58
CA PHE A 70 -11.69 4.13 -2.50
C PHE A 70 -11.55 3.53 -1.10
N PHE A 71 -11.28 2.23 -1.02
CA PHE A 71 -11.08 1.51 0.24
C PHE A 71 -9.83 0.65 0.12
N PHE A 72 -8.76 1.04 0.81
CA PHE A 72 -7.44 0.46 0.57
C PHE A 72 -6.51 0.59 1.77
N GLY A 73 -5.48 -0.25 1.80
CA GLY A 73 -4.37 -0.16 2.73
C GLY A 73 -3.22 0.69 2.17
N ASP A 74 -2.48 1.34 3.06
CA ASP A 74 -1.20 1.97 2.73
C ASP A 74 -0.09 0.94 2.51
N HIS A 75 -0.14 -0.15 3.27
CA HIS A 75 0.68 -1.34 3.10
C HIS A 75 -0.10 -2.63 3.41
N GLY A 76 0.46 -3.78 3.08
CA GLY A 76 -0.07 -5.06 3.54
C GLY A 76 0.47 -5.46 4.92
N PRO A 77 0.11 -6.63 5.46
CA PRO A 77 0.48 -7.05 6.81
C PRO A 77 2.00 -7.03 7.06
N ARG A 78 2.44 -6.52 8.22
CA ARG A 78 3.88 -6.41 8.57
C ARG A 78 4.27 -7.12 9.86
N TYR A 79 3.36 -7.16 10.82
CA TYR A 79 3.59 -7.67 12.17
C TYR A 79 3.09 -9.12 12.33
N SER A 80 3.07 -9.63 13.56
CA SER A 80 2.62 -10.98 13.88
C SER A 80 3.38 -12.07 13.08
N ASP A 81 4.71 -11.97 13.06
CA ASP A 81 5.65 -12.88 12.38
C ASP A 81 5.43 -13.10 10.87
N ILE A 82 4.47 -12.43 10.25
CA ILE A 82 4.16 -12.64 8.82
C ILE A 82 5.35 -12.29 7.92
N HIS A 83 6.19 -11.33 8.33
CA HIS A 83 7.41 -10.95 7.63
C HIS A 83 8.49 -12.06 7.64
N THR A 84 8.40 -13.04 8.54
CA THR A 84 9.38 -14.14 8.63
C THR A 84 9.22 -15.13 7.47
N VAL A 85 8.01 -15.26 6.92
CA VAL A 85 7.71 -16.14 5.79
C VAL A 85 7.72 -15.38 4.47
N ARG A 86 8.23 -16.02 3.41
CA ARG A 86 8.39 -15.39 2.08
C ARG A 86 7.09 -14.81 1.52
N LEU A 87 5.98 -15.54 1.63
CA LEU A 87 4.68 -15.07 1.16
C LEU A 87 4.18 -13.86 1.95
N GLY A 88 4.45 -13.79 3.26
CA GLY A 88 4.05 -12.65 4.06
C GLY A 88 4.84 -11.38 3.73
N ARG A 89 6.13 -11.52 3.37
CA ARG A 89 6.92 -10.41 2.83
C ARG A 89 6.38 -9.89 1.50
N TYR A 90 5.86 -10.80 0.68
CA TYR A 90 5.17 -10.44 -0.56
C TYR A 90 3.87 -9.68 -0.26
N GLU A 91 3.01 -10.22 0.60
CA GLU A 91 1.75 -9.58 0.97
C GLU A 91 1.96 -8.22 1.65
N ASN A 92 3.05 -8.02 2.40
CA ASN A 92 3.39 -6.71 2.96
C ASN A 92 3.48 -5.59 1.90
N ARG A 93 3.90 -5.93 0.68
CA ARG A 93 4.05 -5.02 -0.46
C ARG A 93 2.81 -4.98 -1.36
N ASN A 94 1.79 -5.78 -1.05
CA ASN A 94 0.57 -5.95 -1.82
C ASN A 94 -0.66 -5.52 -0.99
N PRO A 95 -0.84 -4.22 -0.71
CA PRO A 95 -1.98 -3.75 0.05
C PRO A 95 -3.30 -4.05 -0.66
N PHE A 96 -4.33 -4.29 0.14
CA PHE A 96 -5.71 -4.38 -0.36
C PHE A 96 -6.11 -3.07 -1.03
N PHE A 97 -6.80 -3.16 -2.17
CA PHE A 97 -7.38 -2.02 -2.88
C PHE A 97 -8.74 -2.38 -3.47
N LEU A 98 -9.74 -1.55 -3.16
CA LEU A 98 -11.06 -1.58 -3.77
C LEU A 98 -11.43 -0.17 -4.23
N MET A 99 -11.96 -0.09 -5.44
CA MET A 99 -12.55 1.13 -5.99
C MET A 99 -13.96 0.83 -6.47
N ALA A 100 -14.92 1.65 -6.06
CA ALA A 100 -16.28 1.63 -6.61
C ALA A 100 -16.59 2.95 -7.31
N LEU A 101 -17.20 2.85 -8.50
CA LEU A 101 -17.66 4.00 -9.28
C LEU A 101 -19.07 4.42 -8.84
N PRO A 102 -19.44 5.69 -9.04
CA PRO A 102 -20.83 6.11 -8.95
C PRO A 102 -21.75 5.19 -9.76
N LYS A 103 -22.95 4.90 -9.25
CA LYS A 103 -23.93 3.99 -9.87
C LYS A 103 -24.25 4.35 -11.32
N ARG A 104 -24.32 5.65 -11.64
CA ARG A 104 -24.55 6.16 -13.01
C ARG A 104 -23.43 5.78 -14.01
N MET A 105 -22.27 5.37 -13.50
CA MET A 105 -21.09 5.00 -14.28
C MET A 105 -20.91 3.47 -14.36
N GLN A 106 -21.79 2.70 -13.73
CA GLN A 106 -21.79 1.25 -13.90
C GLN A 106 -22.13 0.88 -15.34
N ASN A 107 -21.38 -0.10 -15.86
CA ASN A 107 -21.51 -0.64 -17.23
C ASN A 107 -21.23 0.40 -18.33
N THR A 108 -20.49 1.46 -17.99
CA THR A 108 -19.90 2.37 -18.97
C THR A 108 -18.54 1.86 -19.42
N ALA A 109 -17.99 2.40 -20.51
CA ALA A 109 -16.62 2.13 -20.93
C ALA A 109 -15.60 2.37 -19.80
N MET A 110 -15.84 3.34 -18.92
CA MET A 110 -14.97 3.60 -17.77
C MET A 110 -15.04 2.48 -16.71
N HIS A 111 -16.20 1.86 -16.53
CA HIS A 111 -16.34 0.68 -15.68
C HIS A 111 -15.60 -0.52 -16.26
N GLU A 112 -15.65 -0.69 -17.59
CA GLU A 112 -14.89 -1.73 -18.30
C GLU A 112 -13.39 -1.51 -18.15
N GLU A 113 -12.92 -0.26 -18.29
CA GLU A 113 -11.53 0.12 -18.05
C GLU A 113 -11.08 -0.24 -16.62
N LEU A 114 -11.90 0.04 -15.60
CA LEU A 114 -11.58 -0.32 -14.21
C LEU A 114 -11.56 -1.84 -14.01
N ARG A 115 -12.55 -2.56 -14.55
CA ARG A 115 -12.63 -4.04 -14.46
C ARG A 115 -11.43 -4.71 -15.11
N ALA A 116 -11.01 -4.24 -16.29
CA ALA A 116 -9.86 -4.76 -17.02
C ALA A 116 -8.54 -4.65 -16.23
N LYS A 117 -8.47 -3.72 -15.26
CA LYS A 117 -7.27 -3.47 -14.42
C LYS A 117 -7.28 -4.22 -13.09
N SER A 118 -8.36 -4.92 -12.75
CA SER A 118 -8.53 -5.61 -11.46
C SER A 118 -7.43 -6.64 -11.15
N MET A 119 -6.81 -7.22 -12.19
CA MET A 119 -5.73 -8.21 -12.07
C MET A 119 -4.40 -7.71 -12.61
N GLN A 120 -4.22 -6.40 -12.74
CA GLN A 120 -2.99 -5.79 -13.24
C GLN A 120 -2.17 -5.15 -12.12
N LEU A 121 -0.87 -5.02 -12.35
CA LEU A 121 0.04 -4.34 -11.42
C LEU A 121 -0.31 -2.85 -11.29
N MET A 122 -0.75 -2.49 -10.09
CA MET A 122 -1.12 -1.13 -9.68
C MET A 122 -0.16 -0.58 -8.65
N THR A 123 -0.07 0.74 -8.58
CA THR A 123 0.71 1.49 -7.59
C THR A 123 -0.15 2.60 -7.00
N HIS A 124 0.18 3.09 -5.80
CA HIS A 124 -0.50 4.28 -5.24
C HIS A 124 -0.34 5.53 -6.11
N PHE A 125 0.67 5.58 -7.00
CA PHE A 125 0.77 6.64 -8.00
C PHE A 125 -0.41 6.63 -8.98
N ASP A 126 -0.97 5.46 -9.30
CA ASP A 126 -2.15 5.33 -10.16
C ASP A 126 -3.41 5.81 -9.42
N ILE A 127 -3.51 5.57 -8.11
CA ILE A 127 -4.58 6.13 -7.27
C ILE A 127 -4.49 7.66 -7.27
N HIS A 128 -3.31 8.21 -7.04
CA HIS A 128 -3.07 9.66 -7.10
C HIS A 128 -3.41 10.24 -8.48
N ALA A 129 -3.00 9.57 -9.58
CA ALA A 129 -3.36 9.97 -10.93
C ALA A 129 -4.89 9.93 -11.16
N THR A 130 -5.56 8.90 -10.65
CA THR A 130 -7.01 8.73 -10.77
C THR A 130 -7.76 9.84 -10.05
N LEU A 131 -7.33 10.21 -8.85
CA LEU A 131 -7.92 11.34 -8.10
C LEU A 131 -7.78 12.66 -8.87
N ASN A 132 -6.59 12.93 -9.41
CA ASN A 132 -6.36 14.11 -10.24
C ASN A 132 -7.22 14.11 -11.52
N ASP A 133 -7.39 12.94 -12.15
CA ASP A 133 -8.22 12.80 -13.34
C ASP A 133 -9.70 13.06 -13.06
N ILE A 134 -10.22 12.53 -11.96
CA ILE A 134 -11.59 12.78 -11.47
C ILE A 134 -11.81 14.28 -11.22
N LEU A 135 -10.85 14.97 -10.60
CA LEU A 135 -11.00 16.37 -10.20
C LEU A 135 -10.83 17.35 -11.36
N HIS A 136 -9.87 17.10 -12.25
CA HIS A 136 -9.41 18.12 -13.19
C HIS A 136 -9.73 17.84 -14.66
N TYR A 137 -9.94 16.58 -15.07
CA TYR A 137 -10.06 16.25 -16.50
C TYR A 137 -11.41 15.65 -16.84
N GLN A 138 -11.89 14.68 -16.07
CA GLN A 138 -13.18 14.02 -16.31
C GLN A 138 -14.40 14.96 -16.27
N PRO A 139 -14.43 16.07 -15.50
CA PRO A 139 -15.55 17.01 -15.57
C PRO A 139 -15.77 17.60 -16.97
N HIS A 140 -14.71 17.82 -17.74
CA HIS A 140 -14.79 18.39 -19.10
C HIS A 140 -15.44 17.44 -20.11
N SER A 141 -15.35 16.14 -19.89
CA SER A 141 -15.97 15.10 -20.72
C SER A 141 -17.25 14.54 -20.11
N LYS A 142 -17.76 15.14 -19.03
CA LYS A 142 -18.89 14.59 -18.26
C LYS A 142 -18.66 13.14 -17.81
N TYR A 143 -17.41 12.79 -17.50
CA TYR A 143 -16.98 11.48 -17.02
C TYR A 143 -17.17 10.34 -18.04
N SER A 144 -16.90 10.60 -19.33
CA SER A 144 -16.99 9.59 -20.39
C SER A 144 -15.67 9.34 -21.12
N ASP A 145 -14.63 10.11 -20.85
CA ASP A 145 -13.36 10.04 -21.57
C ASP A 145 -12.43 8.97 -20.97
N THR A 146 -12.27 7.88 -21.71
CA THR A 146 -11.36 6.77 -21.36
C THR A 146 -10.07 6.80 -22.19
N THR A 147 -9.86 7.82 -23.02
CA THR A 147 -8.65 7.93 -23.84
C THR A 147 -7.42 8.02 -22.95
N GLU A 148 -6.31 7.47 -23.44
CA GLU A 148 -5.03 7.55 -22.74
C GLU A 148 -4.67 9.02 -22.46
N ARG A 149 -4.14 9.26 -21.26
CA ARG A 149 -3.65 10.58 -20.87
C ARG A 149 -2.39 10.46 -20.04
N ARG A 150 -1.33 11.14 -20.47
CA ARG A 150 -0.14 11.36 -19.66
C ARG A 150 -0.45 12.37 -18.56
N MET A 151 -0.20 12.00 -17.31
CA MET A 151 -0.55 12.80 -16.12
C MET A 151 0.63 13.62 -15.58
N LEU A 152 1.80 13.57 -16.23
CA LEU A 152 2.96 14.39 -15.86
C LEU A 152 2.71 15.88 -16.16
N SER A 153 3.24 16.80 -15.37
CA SER A 153 4.11 16.62 -14.18
C SER A 153 3.35 16.36 -12.87
N ILE A 154 2.01 16.33 -12.91
CA ILE A 154 1.15 16.30 -11.73
C ILE A 154 1.20 14.95 -11.01
N SER A 155 1.19 13.85 -11.77
CA SER A 155 1.30 12.50 -11.20
C SER A 155 2.23 11.62 -12.04
N LYS A 156 2.95 10.73 -11.35
CA LYS A 156 3.80 9.70 -11.97
C LYS A 156 3.00 8.46 -12.43
N GLY A 157 1.77 8.29 -11.96
CA GLY A 157 0.94 7.14 -12.31
C GLY A 157 -0.01 7.38 -13.48
N SER A 158 -0.83 6.38 -13.75
CA SER A 158 -1.83 6.39 -14.81
C SER A 158 -3.23 6.25 -14.22
N SER A 159 -4.18 7.09 -14.63
CA SER A 159 -5.57 7.02 -14.13
C SER A 159 -6.18 5.64 -14.42
N LEU A 160 -6.86 5.06 -13.44
CA LEU A 160 -7.58 3.78 -13.56
C LEU A 160 -8.79 3.89 -14.50
N LEU A 161 -9.29 5.12 -14.69
CA LEU A 161 -10.46 5.42 -15.52
C LEU A 161 -10.14 5.53 -17.02
N ARG A 162 -8.87 5.43 -17.38
CA ARG A 162 -8.36 5.60 -18.75
C ARG A 162 -7.65 4.35 -19.22
N LYS A 163 -7.52 4.24 -20.54
CA LYS A 163 -6.63 3.26 -21.16
C LYS A 163 -5.20 3.50 -20.70
N TRP A 164 -4.51 2.42 -20.38
CA TRP A 164 -3.07 2.42 -20.09
C TRP A 164 -2.28 2.05 -21.34
N GLN A 165 -1.06 2.56 -21.44
CA GLN A 165 -0.11 2.17 -22.49
C GLN A 165 0.99 1.27 -21.95
N GLY A 166 1.42 0.36 -22.81
CA GLY A 166 2.59 -0.48 -22.60
C GLY A 166 2.40 -1.55 -21.52
N THR A 167 3.43 -2.36 -21.38
CA THR A 167 3.50 -3.41 -20.36
C THR A 167 3.78 -2.78 -18.99
N ARG A 168 3.08 -3.24 -17.96
CA ARG A 168 3.30 -2.82 -16.57
C ARG A 168 4.09 -3.88 -15.82
N ASN A 169 5.31 -3.53 -15.43
CA ASN A 169 6.19 -4.35 -14.59
C ASN A 169 7.13 -3.42 -13.81
N CYS A 170 8.01 -3.99 -12.99
CA CYS A 170 8.87 -3.20 -12.12
C CYS A 170 9.99 -2.43 -12.85
N GLN A 171 10.21 -2.69 -14.14
CA GLN A 171 11.10 -1.88 -14.98
C GLN A 171 10.39 -0.69 -15.62
N THR A 172 9.08 -0.79 -15.85
CA THR A 172 8.30 0.25 -16.53
C THR A 172 7.55 1.17 -15.57
N LEU A 173 7.27 0.71 -14.35
CA LEU A 173 6.60 1.50 -13.32
C LEU A 173 7.61 2.29 -12.48
N PRO A 174 7.26 3.52 -12.06
CA PRO A 174 8.18 4.42 -11.35
C PRO A 174 8.25 4.11 -9.85
N ILE A 175 8.42 2.83 -9.50
CA ILE A 175 8.57 2.35 -8.12
C ILE A 175 9.98 1.81 -7.90
N PRO A 176 10.55 1.96 -6.68
CA PRO A 176 11.76 1.23 -6.31
C PRO A 176 11.51 -0.29 -6.37
N PHE A 177 12.55 -1.06 -6.69
CA PHE A 177 12.47 -2.52 -6.76
C PHE A 177 12.07 -3.18 -5.43
N ASP A 178 12.31 -2.53 -4.30
CA ASP A 178 11.89 -3.05 -2.99
C ASP A 178 10.37 -3.11 -2.84
N TYR A 179 9.62 -2.30 -3.60
CA TYR A 179 8.15 -2.32 -3.64
C TYR A 179 7.62 -3.16 -4.81
N CYS A 180 8.51 -3.79 -5.58
CA CYS A 180 8.14 -4.66 -6.68
C CYS A 180 7.50 -5.95 -6.16
N ILE A 181 6.36 -6.31 -6.75
CA ILE A 181 5.69 -7.61 -6.54
C ILE A 181 5.74 -8.51 -7.79
N CYS A 182 6.40 -8.10 -8.88
CA CYS A 182 6.61 -9.02 -10.00
C CYS A 182 7.51 -10.19 -9.55
N GLN A 183 7.13 -11.41 -9.94
CA GLN A 183 7.98 -12.58 -9.74
C GLN A 183 8.98 -12.67 -10.89
N TYR A 184 10.26 -12.62 -10.56
CA TYR A 184 11.36 -12.88 -11.50
C TYR A 184 11.99 -14.24 -11.16
N GLU A 185 12.71 -14.83 -12.11
CA GLU A 185 13.52 -16.01 -11.82
C GLU A 185 14.57 -15.67 -10.77
N LYS A 186 14.70 -16.57 -9.78
CA LYS A 186 15.55 -16.36 -8.62
C LYS A 186 16.60 -17.44 -8.52
N LYS A 187 17.83 -17.04 -8.21
CA LYS A 187 18.92 -17.96 -7.91
C LYS A 187 19.37 -17.75 -6.48
N ASN A 188 19.55 -18.84 -5.74
CA ASN A 188 20.16 -18.79 -4.41
C ASN A 188 21.63 -18.40 -4.56
N VAL A 189 22.03 -17.34 -3.87
CA VAL A 189 23.40 -16.81 -3.95
C VAL A 189 24.16 -17.00 -2.63
N THR A 190 25.48 -16.84 -2.71
CA THR A 190 26.45 -17.14 -1.66
C THR A 190 26.36 -16.20 -0.44
N ARG A 191 26.92 -16.68 0.68
CA ARG A 191 26.95 -16.00 1.99
C ARG A 191 27.70 -14.66 2.00
N VAL A 192 28.45 -14.33 0.95
CA VAL A 192 29.27 -13.11 0.85
C VAL A 192 28.43 -11.85 1.06
N LEU A 193 27.19 -11.84 0.56
CA LEU A 193 26.25 -10.72 0.73
C LEU A 193 25.88 -10.47 2.19
N GLY A 194 25.80 -11.52 3.01
CA GLY A 194 25.49 -11.37 4.43
C GLY A 194 26.59 -10.61 5.19
N PHE A 195 27.85 -10.92 4.89
CA PHE A 195 29.00 -10.19 5.45
C PHE A 195 29.04 -8.74 4.96
N PHE A 196 28.75 -8.51 3.67
CA PHE A 196 28.68 -7.17 3.11
C PHE A 196 27.64 -6.29 3.82
N VAL A 197 26.42 -6.80 4.03
CA VAL A 197 25.36 -6.06 4.73
C VAL A 197 25.75 -5.74 6.18
N ALA A 198 26.36 -6.70 6.90
CA ALA A 198 26.82 -6.46 8.26
C ALA A 198 27.89 -5.35 8.32
N ASP A 199 28.85 -5.37 7.39
CA ASP A 199 29.89 -4.36 7.29
C ASP A 199 29.33 -2.97 6.94
N GLU A 200 28.45 -2.87 5.95
CA GLU A 200 27.82 -1.60 5.56
C GLU A 200 26.92 -1.02 6.66
N LEU A 201 26.22 -1.88 7.42
CA LEU A 201 25.48 -1.45 8.61
C LEU A 201 26.41 -0.80 9.63
N ASN A 202 27.52 -1.46 9.98
CA ASN A 202 28.48 -0.92 10.95
C ASN A 202 29.09 0.40 10.46
N ARG A 203 29.51 0.49 9.19
CA ARG A 203 30.01 1.73 8.58
C ARG A 203 28.98 2.84 8.61
N THR A 204 27.70 2.52 8.41
CA THR A 204 26.60 3.49 8.47
C THR A 204 26.39 3.98 9.90
N LEU A 205 26.39 3.09 10.89
CA LEU A 205 26.32 3.46 12.30
C LEU A 205 27.49 4.35 12.71
N GLU A 206 28.71 4.05 12.25
CA GLU A 206 29.89 4.87 12.50
C GLU A 206 29.76 6.26 11.87
N ARG A 207 29.42 6.35 10.58
CA ARG A 207 29.21 7.63 9.88
C ARG A 207 28.14 8.49 10.55
N MET A 208 27.12 7.87 11.13
CA MET A 208 26.03 8.55 11.85
C MET A 208 26.38 8.87 13.32
N GLY A 209 27.58 8.53 13.79
CA GLY A 209 28.05 8.82 15.16
C GLY A 209 27.49 7.88 16.23
N TYR A 210 27.05 6.68 15.85
CA TYR A 210 26.49 5.65 16.75
C TYR A 210 27.46 4.51 17.10
N ALA A 211 28.71 4.55 16.63
CA ALA A 211 29.71 3.51 16.88
C ALA A 211 29.87 3.16 18.37
N GLU A 212 29.90 4.17 19.25
CA GLU A 212 30.04 3.98 20.70
C GLU A 212 28.74 3.58 21.41
N LYS A 213 27.59 3.70 20.74
CA LYS A 213 26.26 3.40 21.30
C LYS A 213 25.74 2.03 20.86
N CYS A 214 26.23 1.52 19.73
CA CYS A 214 25.76 0.29 19.13
C CYS A 214 26.86 -0.76 19.16
N LEU A 215 26.52 -1.99 19.60
CA LEU A 215 27.43 -3.11 19.46
C LEU A 215 27.68 -3.39 17.97
N LYS A 216 28.93 -3.66 17.61
CA LYS A 216 29.29 -4.09 16.26
C LYS A 216 28.47 -5.33 15.88
N GLN A 217 27.78 -5.26 14.75
CA GLN A 217 26.98 -6.36 14.24
C GLN A 217 27.82 -7.25 13.32
N GLU A 218 27.65 -8.56 13.41
CA GLU A 218 28.28 -9.54 12.55
C GLU A 218 27.24 -10.41 11.87
N TYR A 219 27.57 -10.91 10.68
CA TYR A 219 26.73 -11.86 9.98
C TYR A 219 26.62 -13.17 10.78
N LYS A 220 25.39 -13.57 11.12
CA LYS A 220 25.11 -14.85 11.79
C LYS A 220 24.71 -15.92 10.77
N ARG A 221 23.62 -15.67 10.02
CA ARG A 221 23.13 -16.60 8.99
C ARG A 221 22.21 -15.91 7.98
N ALA A 222 22.07 -16.55 6.83
CA ALA A 222 21.11 -16.16 5.81
C ALA A 222 19.76 -16.81 6.09
N MET A 223 18.71 -16.01 6.01
CA MET A 223 17.32 -16.49 6.01
C MET A 223 16.84 -16.74 4.59
N ASP A 224 17.13 -15.79 3.68
CA ASP A 224 16.74 -15.83 2.28
C ASP A 224 17.66 -14.88 1.50
N ILE A 225 18.36 -15.35 0.47
CA ILE A 225 19.22 -14.50 -0.38
C ILE A 225 18.98 -14.90 -1.83
N GLU A 226 18.38 -13.97 -2.57
CA GLU A 226 17.92 -14.21 -3.93
C GLU A 226 18.56 -13.20 -4.88
N GLU A 227 19.17 -13.69 -5.96
CA GLU A 227 19.52 -12.85 -7.11
C GLU A 227 18.34 -12.82 -8.08
N LEU A 228 17.99 -11.61 -8.52
CA LEU A 228 16.99 -11.35 -9.54
C LEU A 228 17.69 -10.77 -10.76
N GLN A 229 17.54 -11.45 -11.91
CA GLN A 229 18.01 -10.93 -13.20
C GLN A 229 16.90 -10.04 -13.78
N VAL A 230 17.20 -8.75 -13.94
CA VAL A 230 16.23 -7.75 -14.42
C VAL A 230 16.81 -7.05 -15.65
N GLY A 231 16.53 -7.62 -16.83
CA GLY A 231 17.19 -7.17 -18.06
C GLY A 231 18.70 -7.48 -18.00
N VAL A 232 19.54 -6.46 -18.11
CA VAL A 232 21.01 -6.59 -17.97
C VAL A 232 21.48 -6.48 -16.52
N ASP A 233 20.64 -5.95 -15.63
CA ASP A 233 21.01 -5.69 -14.24
C ASP A 233 20.79 -6.93 -13.36
N ARG A 234 21.64 -7.06 -12.34
CA ARG A 234 21.49 -8.04 -11.25
C ARG A 234 21.14 -7.32 -9.98
N LEU A 235 19.98 -7.66 -9.44
CA LEU A 235 19.52 -7.19 -8.15
C LEU A 235 19.60 -8.33 -7.15
N TYR A 236 19.77 -7.99 -5.88
CA TYR A 236 19.78 -8.96 -4.81
C TYR A 236 18.73 -8.56 -3.79
N THR A 237 18.01 -9.54 -3.27
CA THR A 237 17.21 -9.38 -2.07
C THR A 237 17.85 -10.21 -0.97
N VAL A 238 18.18 -9.57 0.14
CA VAL A 238 18.99 -10.13 1.21
C VAL A 238 18.22 -10.06 2.52
N TYR A 239 17.82 -11.22 3.04
CA TYR A 239 17.26 -11.39 4.38
C TYR A 239 18.24 -12.19 5.24
N ILE A 240 18.74 -11.55 6.29
CA ILE A 240 19.78 -12.12 7.15
C ILE A 240 19.48 -11.86 8.62
N GLU A 241 20.06 -12.71 9.46
CA GLU A 241 20.14 -12.50 10.89
C GLU A 241 21.56 -12.04 11.24
N LEU A 242 21.66 -10.97 12.03
CA LEU A 242 22.92 -10.45 12.56
C LEU A 242 23.04 -10.75 14.05
N GLN A 243 24.28 -10.88 14.54
CA GLN A 243 24.62 -11.09 15.95
C GLN A 243 25.43 -9.89 16.48
N PRO A 244 25.42 -9.59 17.79
CA PRO A 244 24.87 -10.38 18.90
C PRO A 244 23.36 -10.19 19.15
N SER A 245 22.71 -9.23 18.50
CA SER A 245 21.32 -8.84 18.80
C SER A 245 20.26 -9.83 18.30
N ASN A 246 20.63 -10.80 17.44
CA ASN A 246 19.70 -11.61 16.66
C ASN A 246 18.74 -10.75 15.81
N GLY A 247 19.17 -9.55 15.43
CA GLY A 247 18.39 -8.63 14.61
C GLY A 247 18.19 -9.18 13.20
N LEU A 248 16.96 -9.07 12.69
CA LEU A 248 16.60 -9.44 11.33
C LEU A 248 16.70 -8.22 10.42
N PHE A 249 17.43 -8.36 9.32
CA PHE A 249 17.65 -7.29 8.35
C PHE A 249 17.20 -7.73 6.97
N SER A 250 16.59 -6.82 6.24
CA SER A 250 16.19 -6.97 4.85
C SER A 250 16.72 -5.81 4.02
N VAL A 251 17.38 -6.12 2.92
CA VAL A 251 17.93 -5.14 1.97
C VAL A 251 17.73 -5.61 0.54
#